data_AF-A0A1I1Y6D4-F1
#
_entry.id   AF-A0A1I1Y6D4-F1
#
_cell.length_a   1.000
_cell.length_b   1.000
_cell.length_c   1.000
_cell.angle_alpha   90.00
_cell.angle_beta   90.00
_cell.angle_gamma   90.00
#
_symmetry.space_group_name_H-M   'P 1'
#
loop_
_entity.id
_entity.type
_entity.pdbx_description
1 polymer ?
#
loop_
_entity_poly.entity_id
_entity_poly.type
_entity_poly.pdbx_seq_one_letter_code
_entity_poly.pdbx_strand_id
1 'polypeptide(L)'
;MKIISLSIILALSLFSMLPVSRAAKAVPKDVNSLLGLYYGNASVFLLREEKGILQIVYNTDPEDRDFSYANIFPLKKVHFDSYSMNEEGPLLSAEAAVHFERDSDGNGIVCKIGGKRFTRDFFPGEGSKVTRIEGNADYQSLKDTAPNAVMPAKLQQGQQGRLVRIRSAVPNVKFDLRYADSNNIFGVPLFEATEAFAEAETASALKKAAEKLAARGYGLLVWEGYRPWYVSKLASDLLPKDRKGMLPAPDKGEDRNTGRAVDVSLYDLKTGVAVNMISDFDEVSVRQYPGFTGGTERQRNLRDMLAAVMKECGFIQGKEEWWHFTLGDTVRWQHLNIPYGQIK
;
A
#
# COMPACT_ATOMS: atom_id res chain seq x y z
N MET A 1 -61.61 11.95 27.64
CA MET A 1 -60.54 12.64 28.39
C MET A 1 -59.27 11.80 28.22
N LYS A 2 -58.14 12.45 27.89
CA LYS A 2 -56.77 11.96 27.55
C LYS A 2 -56.39 10.57 28.14
N ILE A 3 -55.59 9.74 27.47
CA ILE A 3 -54.14 9.93 27.28
C ILE A 3 -53.65 9.17 26.03
N ILE A 4 -52.93 9.88 25.16
CA ILE A 4 -52.12 9.36 24.06
C ILE A 4 -50.75 8.99 24.68
N SER A 5 -50.36 7.72 24.65
CA SER A 5 -49.00 7.30 25.01
C SER A 5 -48.06 7.55 23.83
N LEU A 6 -47.15 8.49 24.02
CA LEU A 6 -46.07 8.82 23.10
C LEU A 6 -44.86 7.94 23.43
N SER A 7 -44.64 6.87 22.68
CA SER A 7 -43.40 6.08 22.77
C SER A 7 -42.31 6.72 21.91
N ILE A 8 -41.44 7.49 22.55
CA ILE A 8 -40.20 8.00 21.94
C ILE A 8 -39.20 6.84 21.92
N ILE A 9 -38.97 6.26 20.73
CA ILE A 9 -37.85 5.34 20.51
C ILE A 9 -36.61 6.20 20.31
N LEU A 10 -35.82 6.36 21.37
CA LEU A 10 -34.51 6.98 21.35
C LEU A 10 -33.52 5.98 20.74
N ALA A 11 -33.30 6.05 19.43
CA ALA A 11 -32.23 5.31 18.77
C ALA A 11 -30.88 5.93 19.16
N LEU A 12 -30.26 5.40 20.22
CA LEU A 12 -28.84 5.66 20.53
C LEU A 12 -28.00 5.01 19.42
N SER A 13 -27.60 5.81 18.43
CA SER A 13 -26.48 5.45 17.56
C SER A 13 -25.20 5.45 18.38
N LEU A 14 -24.79 4.26 18.82
CA LEU A 14 -23.45 4.01 19.33
C LEU A 14 -22.45 4.22 18.19
N PHE A 15 -22.05 5.48 17.97
CA PHE A 15 -20.78 5.77 17.31
C PHE A 15 -19.69 5.19 18.21
N SER A 16 -19.11 4.06 17.82
CA SER A 16 -17.84 3.62 18.35
C SER A 16 -16.79 4.66 17.96
N MET A 17 -16.59 5.65 18.84
CA MET A 17 -15.39 6.47 18.79
C MET A 17 -14.22 5.54 19.08
N LEU A 18 -13.61 5.00 18.01
CA LEU A 18 -12.25 4.48 18.11
C LEU A 18 -11.43 5.60 18.77
N PRO A 19 -10.72 5.31 19.88
CA PRO A 19 -9.97 6.33 20.58
C PRO A 19 -9.06 7.03 19.57
N VAL A 20 -9.07 8.35 19.58
CA VAL A 20 -8.08 9.17 18.86
C VAL A 20 -6.73 8.62 19.26
N SER A 21 -6.08 7.93 18.32
CA SER A 21 -4.82 7.25 18.56
C SER A 21 -3.84 8.27 19.15
N ARG A 22 -3.54 8.12 20.45
CA ARG A 22 -2.46 8.85 21.08
C ARG A 22 -1.24 8.49 20.25
N ALA A 23 -0.64 9.48 19.58
CA ALA A 23 0.46 9.27 18.65
C ALA A 23 1.44 8.25 19.24
N ALA A 24 1.47 7.04 18.66
CA ALA A 24 2.35 5.99 19.12
C ALA A 24 3.77 6.57 19.17
N LYS A 25 4.49 6.35 20.28
CA LYS A 25 5.89 6.80 20.39
C LYS A 25 6.65 6.25 19.18
N ALA A 26 7.45 7.09 18.54
CA ALA A 26 8.26 6.64 17.41
C ALA A 26 9.12 5.44 17.83
N VAL A 27 9.12 4.40 16.99
CA VAL A 27 9.94 3.21 17.22
C VAL A 27 11.41 3.64 17.24
N PRO A 28 12.19 3.29 18.27
CA PRO A 28 13.60 3.62 18.34
C PRO A 28 14.35 3.17 17.09
N LYS A 29 15.31 3.99 16.62
CA LYS A 29 16.03 3.73 15.37
C LYS A 29 16.77 2.38 15.39
N ASP A 30 17.32 1.99 16.54
CA ASP A 30 17.97 0.69 16.76
C ASP A 30 16.99 -0.47 16.56
N VAL A 31 15.74 -0.34 17.02
CA VAL A 31 14.69 -1.36 16.81
C VAL A 31 14.21 -1.36 15.37
N ASN A 32 13.93 -0.18 14.81
CA ASN A 32 13.39 -0.05 13.45
C ASN A 32 14.34 -0.64 12.40
N SER A 33 15.64 -0.51 12.62
CA SER A 33 16.69 -1.05 11.75
C SER A 33 16.88 -2.57 11.87
N LEU A 34 16.13 -3.28 12.72
CA LEU A 34 16.10 -4.75 12.76
C LEU A 34 14.88 -5.34 12.04
N LEU A 35 13.85 -4.55 11.73
CA LEU A 35 12.59 -5.03 11.15
C LEU A 35 12.80 -5.46 9.71
N GLY A 36 12.26 -6.60 9.30
CA GLY A 36 12.47 -7.09 7.94
C GLY A 36 12.26 -8.59 7.81
N LEU A 37 12.53 -9.13 6.63
CA LEU A 37 12.48 -10.56 6.34
C LEU A 37 13.82 -11.20 6.69
N TYR A 38 13.80 -12.36 7.33
CA TYR A 38 14.98 -13.15 7.65
C TYR A 38 14.79 -14.57 7.13
N TYR A 39 15.83 -15.13 6.54
CA TYR A 39 15.82 -16.47 5.97
C TYR A 39 17.07 -17.25 6.33
N GLY A 40 16.93 -18.57 6.43
CA GLY A 40 18.03 -19.47 6.75
C GLY A 40 17.51 -20.77 7.31
N ASN A 41 18.30 -21.84 7.23
CA ASN A 41 17.93 -23.16 7.77
C ASN A 41 16.56 -23.68 7.24
N ALA A 42 16.25 -23.41 5.96
CA ALA A 42 14.96 -23.72 5.32
C ALA A 42 13.73 -23.06 5.96
N SER A 43 13.92 -21.97 6.71
CA SER A 43 12.87 -21.20 7.35
C SER A 43 12.92 -19.73 6.93
N VAL A 44 11.75 -19.09 6.96
CA VAL A 44 11.58 -17.66 6.73
C VAL A 44 10.70 -17.06 7.82
N PHE A 45 11.04 -15.87 8.31
CA PHE A 45 10.21 -15.13 9.26
C PHE A 45 10.38 -13.63 9.08
N LEU A 46 9.41 -12.85 9.56
CA LEU A 46 9.54 -11.41 9.69
C LEU A 46 9.96 -11.05 11.12
N LEU A 47 10.80 -10.03 11.26
CA LEU A 47 10.80 -9.21 12.45
C LEU A 47 9.86 -8.02 12.26
N ARG A 48 8.99 -7.83 13.25
CA ARG A 48 8.11 -6.67 13.34
C ARG A 48 8.19 -6.03 14.72
N GLU A 49 7.70 -4.81 14.83
CA GLU A 49 7.46 -4.14 16.10
C GLU A 49 5.95 -4.09 16.37
N GLU A 50 5.54 -4.37 17.61
CA GLU A 50 4.17 -4.30 18.11
C GLU A 50 4.18 -3.75 19.55
N LYS A 51 3.59 -2.58 19.80
CA LYS A 51 3.47 -1.97 21.15
C LYS A 51 4.81 -1.84 21.89
N GLY A 52 5.87 -1.54 21.16
CA GLY A 52 7.25 -1.43 21.65
C GLY A 52 7.97 -2.76 21.85
N ILE A 53 7.38 -3.88 21.45
CA ILE A 53 7.95 -5.23 21.57
C ILE A 53 8.34 -5.73 20.18
N LEU A 54 9.57 -6.23 20.04
CA LEU A 54 9.96 -6.95 18.82
C LEU A 54 9.30 -8.32 18.82
N GLN A 55 8.79 -8.74 17.67
CA GLN A 55 8.16 -10.05 17.50
C GLN A 55 8.73 -10.74 16.28
N ILE A 56 9.00 -12.04 16.42
CA ILE A 56 9.21 -12.94 15.29
C ILE A 56 7.83 -13.36 14.79
N VAL A 57 7.59 -13.18 13.50
CA VAL A 57 6.38 -13.63 12.79
C VAL A 57 6.80 -14.76 11.88
N TYR A 58 6.63 -15.98 12.36
CA TYR A 58 7.08 -17.19 11.69
C TYR A 58 5.96 -17.79 10.86
N ASN A 59 6.16 -17.80 9.55
CA ASN A 59 5.20 -18.37 8.63
C ASN A 59 5.52 -19.86 8.38
N THR A 60 4.51 -20.71 8.62
CA THR A 60 4.58 -22.15 8.36
C THR A 60 3.89 -22.57 7.07
N ASP A 61 3.12 -21.67 6.45
CA ASP A 61 2.37 -21.91 5.22
C ASP A 61 3.01 -21.15 4.04
N PRO A 62 3.68 -21.83 3.10
CA PRO A 62 4.26 -21.18 1.93
C PRO A 62 3.25 -20.43 1.05
N GLU A 63 1.95 -20.76 1.14
CA GLU A 63 0.89 -20.06 0.39
C GLU A 63 0.43 -18.77 1.10
N ASP A 64 0.75 -18.59 2.38
CA ASP A 64 0.51 -17.34 3.13
C ASP A 64 1.55 -16.28 2.74
N ARG A 65 1.24 -15.52 1.67
CA ARG A 65 2.16 -14.52 1.11
C ARG A 65 2.30 -13.26 1.95
N ASP A 66 1.39 -13.01 2.89
CA ASP A 66 1.36 -11.76 3.67
C ASP A 66 1.55 -11.96 5.19
N PHE A 67 1.77 -13.21 5.60
CA PHE A 67 2.05 -13.62 6.98
C PHE A 67 0.85 -13.42 7.91
N SER A 68 -0.38 -13.34 7.38
CA SER A 68 -1.60 -13.16 8.17
C SER A 68 -1.92 -14.33 9.09
N TYR A 69 -1.43 -15.53 8.78
CA TYR A 69 -1.66 -16.76 9.56
C TYR A 69 -0.41 -17.23 10.29
N ALA A 70 0.64 -16.41 10.32
CA ALA A 70 1.90 -16.74 10.95
C ALA A 70 1.81 -16.81 12.48
N ASN A 71 2.64 -17.68 13.06
CA ASN A 71 2.83 -17.74 14.51
C ASN A 71 3.66 -16.54 14.99
N ILE A 72 3.26 -15.96 16.13
CA ILE A 72 3.88 -14.75 16.66
C ILE A 72 4.62 -15.09 17.96
N PHE A 73 5.92 -14.78 18.00
CA PHE A 73 6.77 -14.99 19.17
C PHE A 73 7.33 -13.64 19.67
N PRO A 74 6.82 -13.11 20.79
CA PRO A 74 7.34 -11.90 21.39
C PRO A 74 8.78 -12.08 21.90
N LEU A 75 9.62 -11.07 21.66
CA LEU A 75 11.00 -11.03 22.14
C LEU A 75 11.09 -10.17 23.39
N LYS A 76 11.79 -10.68 24.41
CA LYS A 76 12.15 -9.95 25.62
C LYS A 76 13.54 -9.35 25.44
N LYS A 77 13.66 -8.02 25.51
CA LYS A 77 14.97 -7.35 25.41
C LYS A 77 15.82 -7.71 26.62
N VAL A 78 17.03 -8.23 26.38
CA VAL A 78 18.03 -8.52 27.42
C VAL A 78 19.00 -7.35 27.50
N HIS A 79 19.68 -7.03 26.40
CA HIS A 79 20.57 -5.87 26.27
C HIS A 79 20.87 -5.57 24.80
N PHE A 80 20.70 -4.31 24.37
CA PHE A 80 20.99 -3.85 23.01
C PHE A 80 20.42 -4.79 21.91
N ASP A 81 21.28 -5.51 21.20
CA ASP A 81 20.95 -6.48 20.14
C ASP A 81 20.73 -7.92 20.64
N SER A 82 20.68 -8.11 21.94
CA SER A 82 20.40 -9.39 22.59
C SER A 82 19.00 -9.41 23.22
N TYR A 83 18.27 -10.45 22.90
CA TYR A 83 16.89 -10.72 23.29
C TYR A 83 16.77 -12.19 23.74
N SER A 84 15.67 -12.54 24.40
CA SER A 84 15.23 -13.92 24.54
C SER A 84 13.84 -14.11 23.97
N MET A 85 13.57 -15.34 23.53
CA MET A 85 12.27 -15.78 23.02
C MET A 85 11.84 -16.98 23.86
N ASN A 86 10.57 -17.03 24.23
CA ASN A 86 9.96 -18.21 24.85
C ASN A 86 9.03 -18.87 23.85
N GLU A 87 9.22 -20.16 23.62
CA GLU A 87 8.31 -21.01 22.85
C GLU A 87 7.52 -21.87 23.85
N GLU A 88 6.25 -21.56 24.03
CA GLU A 88 5.36 -22.31 24.92
C GLU A 88 4.69 -23.46 24.17
N GLY A 89 5.02 -24.69 24.56
CA GLY A 89 4.33 -25.90 24.13
C GLY A 89 3.37 -26.44 25.21
N PRO A 90 2.47 -27.37 24.86
CA PRO A 90 1.49 -27.92 25.80
C PRO A 90 2.10 -28.76 26.93
N LEU A 91 3.38 -29.12 26.83
CA LEU A 91 4.09 -29.96 27.81
C LEU A 91 5.31 -29.29 28.43
N LEU A 92 6.03 -28.45 27.65
CA LEU A 92 7.26 -27.78 28.06
C LEU A 92 7.35 -26.41 27.39
N SER A 93 8.03 -25.48 28.05
CA SER A 93 8.46 -24.20 27.48
C SER A 93 9.96 -24.26 27.19
N ALA A 94 10.37 -23.74 26.04
CA ALA A 94 11.78 -23.61 25.67
C ALA A 94 12.16 -22.12 25.56
N GLU A 95 13.19 -21.70 26.30
CA GLU A 95 13.77 -20.37 26.12
C GLU A 95 14.96 -20.45 25.14
N ALA A 96 14.97 -19.55 24.17
CA ALA A 96 16.05 -19.41 23.20
C ALA A 96 16.65 -18.01 23.26
N ALA A 97 17.99 -17.93 23.27
CA ALA A 97 18.69 -16.68 23.07
C ALA A 97 18.54 -16.21 21.62
N VAL A 98 18.27 -14.92 21.44
CA VAL A 98 18.16 -14.23 20.15
C VAL A 98 19.19 -13.10 20.10
N HIS A 99 20.01 -13.06 19.06
CA HIS A 99 21.05 -12.05 18.90
C HIS A 99 21.11 -11.49 17.48
N PHE A 100 21.24 -10.17 17.34
CA PHE A 100 21.35 -9.51 16.05
C PHE A 100 22.78 -9.06 15.75
N GLU A 101 23.21 -9.23 14.50
CA GLU A 101 24.43 -8.58 13.98
C GLU A 101 24.01 -7.45 13.03
N ARG A 102 24.80 -6.38 13.00
CA ARG A 102 24.56 -5.19 12.17
C ARG A 102 25.69 -4.94 11.18
N ASP A 103 25.38 -4.25 10.10
CA ASP A 103 26.37 -3.64 9.21
C ASP A 103 26.91 -2.32 9.78
N SER A 104 27.79 -1.65 9.02
CA SER A 104 28.38 -0.36 9.39
C SER A 104 27.39 0.80 9.45
N ASP A 105 26.25 0.67 8.75
CA ASP A 105 25.18 1.68 8.72
C ASP A 105 24.17 1.47 9.87
N GLY A 106 24.37 0.40 10.65
CA GLY A 106 23.54 0.02 11.78
C GLY A 106 22.31 -0.79 11.40
N ASN A 107 22.20 -1.30 10.17
CA ASN A 107 21.10 -2.18 9.79
C ASN A 107 21.36 -3.59 10.30
N GLY A 108 20.36 -4.22 10.91
CA GLY A 108 20.43 -5.65 11.21
C GLY A 108 20.63 -6.43 9.92
N ILE A 109 21.62 -7.31 9.87
CA ILE A 109 21.92 -8.16 8.71
C ILE A 109 21.76 -9.64 9.02
N VAL A 110 21.76 -9.99 10.31
CA VAL A 110 21.67 -11.37 10.78
C VAL A 110 20.88 -11.42 12.06
N CYS A 111 20.02 -12.43 12.17
CA CYS A 111 19.43 -12.87 13.42
C CYS A 111 19.97 -14.27 13.76
N LYS A 112 20.45 -14.47 14.99
CA LYS A 112 20.84 -15.77 15.53
C LYS A 112 19.83 -16.20 16.58
N ILE A 113 19.25 -17.38 16.45
CA ILE A 113 18.26 -17.94 17.38
C ILE A 113 18.71 -19.34 17.78
N GLY A 114 18.98 -19.58 19.06
CA GLY A 114 19.37 -20.91 19.54
C GLY A 114 20.58 -21.51 18.80
N GLY A 115 21.55 -20.67 18.40
CA GLY A 115 22.73 -21.06 17.63
C GLY A 115 22.54 -21.16 16.11
N LYS A 116 21.31 -21.10 15.60
CA LYS A 116 21.02 -21.07 14.15
C LYS A 116 21.14 -19.64 13.61
N ARG A 117 21.66 -19.48 12.39
CA ARG A 117 21.87 -18.19 11.71
C ARG A 117 20.83 -17.96 10.63
N PHE A 118 20.24 -16.77 10.62
CA PHE A 118 19.29 -16.30 9.61
C PHE A 118 19.77 -14.97 9.06
N THR A 119 19.94 -14.88 7.74
CA THR A 119 20.36 -13.66 7.05
C THR A 119 19.13 -12.81 6.76
N ARG A 120 19.24 -11.50 6.90
CA ARG A 120 18.18 -10.59 6.49
C ARG A 120 18.11 -10.51 4.97
N ASP A 121 16.91 -10.62 4.44
CA ASP A 121 16.58 -10.25 3.07
C ASP A 121 16.01 -8.83 3.08
N PHE A 122 16.69 -7.91 2.40
CA PHE A 122 16.26 -6.52 2.31
C PHE A 122 15.23 -6.41 1.20
N PHE A 123 14.09 -5.82 1.51
CA PHE A 123 13.04 -5.68 0.52
C PHE A 123 13.49 -4.76 -0.63
N PRO A 124 13.03 -5.00 -1.86
CA PRO A 124 13.12 -4.03 -2.93
C PRO A 124 12.58 -2.68 -2.45
N GLY A 125 13.34 -1.61 -2.66
CA GLY A 125 12.95 -0.26 -2.23
C GLY A 125 13.10 0.05 -0.73
N GLU A 126 13.63 -0.88 0.08
CA GLU A 126 13.89 -0.60 1.49
C GLU A 126 14.90 0.55 1.68
N GLY A 127 14.65 1.41 2.68
CA GLY A 127 15.51 2.57 2.99
C GLY A 127 15.32 3.76 2.05
N SER A 128 14.08 4.02 1.59
CA SER A 128 13.75 5.09 0.64
C SER A 128 14.39 4.91 -0.74
N LYS A 129 14.71 3.66 -1.08
CA LYS A 129 15.12 3.31 -2.44
C LYS A 129 13.85 3.05 -3.25
N VAL A 130 13.92 3.28 -4.55
CA VAL A 130 12.82 2.91 -5.44
C VAL A 130 13.19 1.56 -6.05
N THR A 131 12.26 0.62 -6.04
CA THR A 131 12.44 -0.63 -6.80
C THR A 131 12.58 -0.27 -8.28
N ARG A 132 13.62 -0.78 -8.96
CA ARG A 132 13.82 -0.52 -10.39
C ARG A 132 13.80 -1.83 -11.16
N ILE A 133 13.11 -1.82 -12.30
CA ILE A 133 13.30 -2.85 -13.32
C ILE A 133 14.45 -2.45 -14.23
N GLU A 134 14.96 -3.40 -15.01
CA GLU A 134 15.92 -3.10 -16.06
C GLU A 134 15.30 -2.13 -17.07
N GLY A 135 16.04 -1.08 -17.41
CA GLY A 135 15.60 -0.06 -18.35
C GLY A 135 15.45 -0.62 -19.77
N ASN A 136 14.47 -0.11 -20.50
CA ASN A 136 14.25 -0.48 -21.89
C ASN A 136 14.93 0.54 -22.82
N ALA A 137 15.86 0.07 -23.65
CA ALA A 137 16.62 0.93 -24.58
C ALA A 137 15.73 1.66 -25.60
N ASP A 138 14.56 1.12 -25.90
CA ASP A 138 13.60 1.68 -26.86
C ASP A 138 12.61 2.66 -26.20
N TYR A 139 12.82 3.04 -24.94
CA TYR A 139 11.90 3.87 -24.16
C TYR A 139 11.36 5.08 -24.93
N GLN A 140 12.24 5.88 -25.54
CA GLN A 140 11.83 7.10 -26.24
C GLN A 140 10.92 6.78 -27.44
N SER A 141 11.30 5.79 -28.25
CA SER A 141 10.50 5.34 -29.40
C SER A 141 9.13 4.79 -28.99
N LEU A 142 9.09 3.98 -27.93
CA LEU A 142 7.85 3.45 -27.37
C LEU A 142 6.96 4.56 -26.81
N LYS A 143 7.54 5.53 -26.10
CA LYS A 143 6.81 6.66 -25.53
C LYS A 143 6.20 7.55 -26.62
N ASP A 144 6.95 7.82 -27.69
CA ASP A 144 6.49 8.68 -28.79
C ASP A 144 5.40 8.01 -29.63
N THR A 145 5.43 6.68 -29.76
CA THR A 145 4.46 5.92 -30.56
C THR A 145 3.22 5.51 -29.78
N ALA A 146 3.31 5.36 -28.45
CA ALA A 146 2.21 4.89 -27.61
C ALA A 146 0.89 5.66 -27.79
N PRO A 147 0.85 7.02 -27.83
CA PRO A 147 -0.39 7.76 -28.02
C PRO A 147 -1.17 7.43 -29.31
N ASN A 148 -0.48 6.90 -30.33
CA ASN A 148 -1.09 6.50 -31.61
C ASN A 148 -1.63 5.05 -31.58
N ALA A 149 -1.45 4.32 -30.49
CA ALA A 149 -1.92 2.96 -30.36
C ALA A 149 -3.46 2.90 -30.32
N VAL A 150 -4.03 1.95 -31.06
CA VAL A 150 -5.47 1.75 -31.14
C VAL A 150 -5.93 0.86 -29.98
N MET A 151 -6.73 1.43 -29.07
CA MET A 151 -7.34 0.69 -27.98
C MET A 151 -8.36 -0.33 -28.53
N PRO A 152 -8.31 -1.62 -28.12
CA PRO A 152 -9.25 -2.63 -28.57
C PRO A 152 -10.72 -2.23 -28.40
N ALA A 153 -11.53 -2.40 -29.44
CA ALA A 153 -12.94 -2.00 -29.45
C ALA A 153 -13.78 -2.67 -28.34
N LYS A 154 -13.38 -3.87 -27.90
CA LYS A 154 -14.02 -4.58 -26.77
C LYS A 154 -13.87 -3.83 -25.44
N LEU A 155 -12.82 -3.04 -25.26
CA LEU A 155 -12.58 -2.25 -24.04
C LEU A 155 -13.37 -0.93 -24.03
N GLN A 156 -13.91 -0.52 -25.18
CA GLN A 156 -14.71 0.70 -25.35
C GLN A 156 -16.20 0.47 -25.07
N GLN A 157 -16.58 -0.70 -24.55
CA GLN A 157 -17.97 -1.05 -24.25
C GLN A 157 -18.33 -0.66 -22.82
N GLY A 158 -19.59 -0.24 -22.62
CA GLY A 158 -20.12 0.10 -21.29
C GLY A 158 -20.35 1.59 -21.09
N GLN A 159 -20.50 2.00 -19.83
CA GLN A 159 -20.71 3.39 -19.45
C GLN A 159 -19.41 4.18 -19.53
N GLN A 160 -19.45 5.33 -20.19
CA GLN A 160 -18.36 6.29 -20.19
C GLN A 160 -18.26 7.05 -18.87
N GLY A 161 -17.13 6.91 -18.19
CA GLY A 161 -16.76 7.74 -17.04
C GLY A 161 -16.65 9.22 -17.41
N ARG A 162 -17.30 10.09 -16.63
CA ARG A 162 -17.04 11.54 -16.71
C ARG A 162 -15.85 11.87 -15.84
N LEU A 163 -14.69 12.02 -16.46
CA LEU A 163 -13.46 12.38 -15.76
C LEU A 163 -13.51 13.82 -15.24
N VAL A 164 -13.09 14.01 -13.99
CA VAL A 164 -12.97 15.29 -13.32
C VAL A 164 -11.63 15.38 -12.60
N ARG A 165 -11.11 16.59 -12.40
CA ARG A 165 -9.89 16.81 -11.59
C ARG A 165 -10.16 16.40 -10.14
N ILE A 166 -9.31 15.56 -9.56
CA ILE A 166 -9.44 15.14 -8.17
C ILE A 166 -9.36 16.36 -7.23
N ARG A 167 -8.46 17.32 -7.51
CA ARG A 167 -8.30 18.54 -6.71
C ARG A 167 -9.58 19.37 -6.61
N SER A 168 -10.43 19.35 -7.64
CA SER A 168 -11.72 20.05 -7.60
C SER A 168 -12.66 19.48 -6.54
N ALA A 169 -12.61 18.16 -6.30
CA ALA A 169 -13.40 17.50 -5.27
C ALA A 169 -12.70 17.52 -3.90
N VAL A 170 -11.37 17.42 -3.89
CA VAL A 170 -10.53 17.37 -2.68
C VAL A 170 -9.47 18.48 -2.74
N PRO A 171 -9.80 19.73 -2.35
CA PRO A 171 -8.89 20.87 -2.54
C PRO A 171 -7.50 20.71 -1.89
N ASN A 172 -7.45 20.06 -0.73
CA ASN A 172 -6.22 19.83 0.04
C ASN A 172 -5.50 18.52 -0.33
N VAL A 173 -5.85 17.87 -1.45
CA VAL A 173 -5.15 16.68 -1.92
C VAL A 173 -3.70 17.02 -2.27
N LYS A 174 -2.78 16.12 -1.95
CA LYS A 174 -1.41 16.16 -2.44
C LYS A 174 -1.23 15.15 -3.57
N PHE A 175 -0.36 15.49 -4.50
CA PHE A 175 0.01 14.62 -5.60
C PHE A 175 1.50 14.27 -5.50
N ASP A 176 1.78 12.99 -5.68
CA ASP A 176 3.11 12.42 -5.87
C ASP A 176 2.95 11.44 -7.04
N LEU A 177 2.67 11.99 -8.23
CA LEU A 177 2.26 11.23 -9.41
C LEU A 177 3.44 10.42 -9.94
N ARG A 178 3.62 9.20 -9.44
CA ARG A 178 4.84 8.40 -9.64
C ARG A 178 5.17 8.14 -11.10
N TYR A 179 4.17 8.00 -11.96
CA TYR A 179 4.40 7.81 -13.40
C TYR A 179 4.53 9.11 -14.21
N ALA A 180 4.40 10.27 -13.55
CA ALA A 180 4.68 11.57 -14.16
C ALA A 180 6.14 12.03 -13.99
N ASP A 181 6.92 11.31 -13.18
CA ASP A 181 8.33 11.58 -12.94
C ASP A 181 9.19 10.30 -13.02
N SER A 182 10.44 10.36 -12.56
CA SER A 182 11.35 9.22 -12.53
C SER A 182 11.28 8.42 -11.21
N ASN A 183 10.30 8.63 -10.35
CA ASN A 183 10.17 8.00 -9.03
C ASN A 183 9.26 6.74 -9.06
N ASN A 184 9.39 5.92 -10.10
CA ASN A 184 8.60 4.69 -10.33
C ASN A 184 9.48 3.51 -10.77
N ILE A 185 8.92 2.32 -10.94
CA ILE A 185 9.73 1.15 -11.30
C ILE A 185 10.53 1.28 -12.61
N PHE A 186 10.08 2.09 -13.57
CA PHE A 186 10.69 2.24 -14.90
C PHE A 186 11.90 3.19 -14.92
N GLY A 187 12.10 4.04 -13.92
CA GLY A 187 13.21 5.02 -13.94
C GLY A 187 12.93 6.28 -14.75
N VAL A 188 11.79 6.35 -15.42
CA VAL A 188 11.45 7.37 -16.41
C VAL A 188 9.96 7.71 -16.35
N PRO A 189 9.54 8.93 -16.71
CA PRO A 189 8.13 9.31 -16.73
C PRO A 189 7.40 8.62 -17.89
N LEU A 190 6.23 8.05 -17.62
CA LEU A 190 5.37 7.43 -18.64
C LEU A 190 4.46 8.45 -19.32
N PHE A 191 4.09 9.52 -18.60
CA PHE A 191 3.33 10.64 -19.13
C PHE A 191 3.71 11.93 -18.39
N GLU A 192 3.15 13.06 -18.81
CA GLU A 192 3.32 14.34 -18.12
C GLU A 192 2.01 14.73 -17.44
N ALA A 193 2.06 15.03 -16.15
CA ALA A 193 0.91 15.48 -15.39
C ALA A 193 1.32 16.24 -14.13
N THR A 194 0.52 17.25 -13.78
CA THR A 194 0.58 17.96 -12.49
C THR A 194 -0.69 17.77 -11.66
N GLU A 195 -1.71 17.17 -12.27
CA GLU A 195 -3.03 16.93 -11.69
C GLU A 195 -3.47 15.50 -12.03
N ALA A 196 -4.19 14.88 -11.10
CA ALA A 196 -4.83 13.58 -11.33
C ALA A 196 -6.33 13.74 -11.59
N PHE A 197 -6.87 12.80 -12.37
CA PHE A 197 -8.28 12.74 -12.71
C PHE A 197 -8.89 11.46 -12.17
N ALA A 198 -10.19 11.49 -11.91
CA ALA A 198 -10.98 10.31 -11.60
C ALA A 198 -12.38 10.48 -12.19
N GLU A 199 -13.13 9.41 -12.30
CA GLU A 199 -14.56 9.46 -12.60
C GLU A 199 -15.28 10.29 -11.51
N ALA A 200 -16.33 11.03 -11.88
CA ALA A 200 -17.00 11.99 -11.00
C ALA A 200 -17.55 11.38 -9.69
N GLU A 201 -18.14 10.19 -9.71
CA GLU A 201 -18.57 9.49 -8.49
C GLU A 201 -17.35 9.07 -7.65
N THR A 202 -16.28 8.63 -8.31
CA THR A 202 -15.01 8.27 -7.68
C THR A 202 -14.39 9.47 -6.95
N ALA A 203 -14.33 10.64 -7.59
CA ALA A 203 -13.87 11.87 -6.96
C ALA A 203 -14.76 12.31 -5.78
N SER A 204 -16.08 12.12 -5.90
CA SER A 204 -17.04 12.40 -4.82
C SER A 204 -16.86 11.46 -3.63
N ALA A 205 -16.63 10.16 -3.87
CA ALA A 205 -16.29 9.19 -2.84
C ALA A 205 -14.95 9.50 -2.16
N LEU A 206 -13.95 9.91 -2.96
CA LEU A 206 -12.64 10.30 -2.46
C LEU A 206 -12.71 11.54 -1.56
N LYS A 207 -13.61 12.49 -1.86
CA LYS A 207 -13.92 13.63 -0.97
C LYS A 207 -14.41 13.18 0.41
N LYS A 208 -15.34 12.23 0.46
CA LYS A 208 -15.84 11.68 1.73
C LYS A 208 -14.72 10.99 2.52
N ALA A 209 -13.86 10.24 1.83
CA ALA A 209 -12.70 9.60 2.44
C ALA A 209 -11.72 10.65 3.01
N ALA A 210 -11.43 11.70 2.25
CA ALA A 210 -10.58 12.81 2.67
C ALA A 210 -11.11 13.50 3.94
N GLU A 211 -12.41 13.78 4.00
CA GLU A 211 -13.07 14.40 5.17
C GLU A 211 -12.94 13.50 6.42
N LYS A 212 -13.12 12.18 6.26
CA LYS A 212 -12.96 11.20 7.36
C LYS A 212 -11.51 11.04 7.82
N LEU A 213 -10.54 11.09 6.90
CA LEU A 213 -9.11 11.05 7.24
C LEU A 213 -8.67 12.34 7.92
N ALA A 214 -9.21 13.49 7.49
CA ALA A 214 -8.87 14.78 8.08
C ALA A 214 -9.26 14.86 9.56
N ALA A 215 -10.42 14.28 9.94
CA ALA A 215 -10.82 14.12 11.33
C ALA A 215 -9.84 13.29 12.18
N ARG A 216 -8.95 12.52 11.55
CA ARG A 216 -7.90 11.71 12.17
C ARG A 216 -6.50 12.31 12.01
N GLY A 217 -6.39 13.54 11.49
CA GLY A 217 -5.12 14.25 11.32
C GLY A 217 -4.36 13.93 10.04
N TYR A 218 -4.99 13.25 9.07
CA TYR A 218 -4.35 12.83 7.81
C TYR A 218 -5.07 13.40 6.59
N GLY A 219 -4.30 13.76 5.57
CA GLY A 219 -4.79 14.07 4.24
C GLY A 219 -4.42 12.98 3.23
N LEU A 220 -5.10 12.97 2.08
CA LEU A 220 -4.82 12.04 0.99
C LEU A 220 -3.61 12.50 0.17
N LEU A 221 -2.67 11.59 -0.04
CA LEU A 221 -1.62 11.67 -1.04
C LEU A 221 -2.00 10.74 -2.19
N VAL A 222 -2.23 11.28 -3.38
CA VAL A 222 -2.58 10.48 -4.56
C VAL A 222 -1.30 10.19 -5.35
N TRP A 223 -1.02 8.91 -5.53
CA TRP A 223 0.04 8.40 -6.40
C TRP A 223 -0.46 8.22 -7.83
N GLU A 224 -1.71 7.78 -7.98
CA GLU A 224 -2.33 7.63 -9.29
C GLU A 224 -3.86 7.72 -9.22
N GLY A 225 -4.48 8.14 -10.34
CA GLY A 225 -5.92 8.04 -10.57
C GLY A 225 -6.19 7.40 -11.93
N TYR A 226 -6.92 8.12 -12.78
CA TYR A 226 -7.15 7.71 -14.16
C TYR A 226 -5.83 7.58 -14.94
N ARG A 227 -5.59 6.41 -15.54
CA ARG A 227 -4.49 6.17 -16.47
C ARG A 227 -5.04 5.94 -17.87
N PRO A 228 -4.66 6.72 -18.91
CA PRO A 228 -5.06 6.43 -20.28
C PRO A 228 -4.55 5.06 -20.71
N TRP A 229 -5.35 4.32 -21.47
CA TRP A 229 -4.98 2.97 -21.92
C TRP A 229 -3.62 2.90 -22.64
N TYR A 230 -3.27 3.91 -23.44
CA TYR A 230 -1.98 3.93 -24.14
C TYR A 230 -0.79 3.98 -23.17
N VAL A 231 -0.96 4.53 -21.97
CA VAL A 231 0.06 4.54 -20.91
C VAL A 231 0.19 3.16 -20.30
N SER A 232 -0.93 2.43 -20.07
CA SER A 232 -0.89 1.01 -19.69
C SER A 232 -0.17 0.17 -20.74
N LYS A 233 -0.42 0.44 -22.02
CA LYS A 233 0.29 -0.22 -23.12
C LYS A 233 1.78 0.09 -23.08
N LEU A 234 2.17 1.35 -22.91
CA LEU A 234 3.58 1.75 -22.77
C LEU A 234 4.25 1.04 -21.59
N ALA A 235 3.63 1.06 -20.41
CA ALA A 235 4.13 0.36 -19.23
C ALA A 235 4.33 -1.14 -19.50
N SER A 236 3.32 -1.78 -20.11
CA SER A 236 3.42 -3.17 -20.55
C SER A 236 4.56 -3.40 -21.53
N ASP A 237 4.77 -2.53 -22.53
CA ASP A 237 5.83 -2.67 -23.53
C ASP A 237 7.22 -2.52 -22.90
N LEU A 238 7.37 -1.61 -21.93
CA LEU A 238 8.63 -1.36 -21.21
C LEU A 238 9.06 -2.51 -20.30
N LEU A 239 8.11 -3.29 -19.76
CA LEU A 239 8.43 -4.42 -18.88
C LEU A 239 9.32 -5.46 -19.58
N PRO A 240 10.39 -5.96 -18.91
CA PRO A 240 11.15 -7.12 -19.35
C PRO A 240 10.27 -8.36 -19.58
N LYS A 241 10.73 -9.30 -20.42
CA LYS A 241 9.96 -10.50 -20.80
C LYS A 241 9.53 -11.34 -19.59
N ASP A 242 10.42 -11.51 -18.62
CA ASP A 242 10.20 -12.26 -17.37
C ASP A 242 9.36 -11.49 -16.34
N ARG A 243 9.01 -10.23 -16.63
CA ARG A 243 8.21 -9.34 -15.79
C ARG A 243 6.87 -8.94 -16.42
N LYS A 244 6.53 -9.42 -17.62
CA LYS A 244 5.25 -9.10 -18.29
C LYS A 244 4.01 -9.44 -17.45
N GLY A 245 4.12 -10.38 -16.51
CA GLY A 245 3.03 -10.75 -15.60
C GLY A 245 2.73 -9.72 -14.50
N MET A 246 3.55 -8.67 -14.33
CA MET A 246 3.30 -7.63 -13.34
C MET A 246 2.11 -6.73 -13.68
N LEU A 247 1.75 -6.61 -14.96
CA LEU A 247 0.63 -5.79 -15.41
C LEU A 247 -0.34 -6.64 -16.23
N PRO A 248 -1.65 -6.35 -16.18
CA PRO A 248 -2.59 -6.93 -17.12
C PRO A 248 -2.16 -6.66 -18.57
N ALA A 249 -2.33 -7.65 -19.44
CA ALA A 249 -2.05 -7.47 -20.86
C ALA A 249 -2.91 -6.31 -21.42
N PRO A 250 -2.38 -5.44 -22.30
CA PRO A 250 -3.11 -4.29 -22.80
C PRO A 250 -4.44 -4.63 -23.47
N ASP A 251 -4.57 -5.84 -24.01
CA ASP A 251 -5.83 -6.30 -24.61
C ASP A 251 -6.93 -6.58 -23.57
N LYS A 252 -6.60 -6.76 -22.29
CA LYS A 252 -7.55 -6.93 -21.19
C LYS A 252 -7.95 -5.60 -20.54
N GLY A 253 -7.07 -4.59 -20.61
CA GLY A 253 -7.25 -3.32 -19.93
C GLY A 253 -7.04 -3.40 -18.42
N GLU A 254 -7.03 -2.24 -17.77
CA GLU A 254 -6.92 -2.07 -16.33
C GLU A 254 -8.09 -1.21 -15.81
N ASP A 255 -8.50 -1.44 -14.56
CA ASP A 255 -9.54 -0.64 -13.91
C ASP A 255 -9.18 0.85 -13.81
N ARG A 256 -7.90 1.19 -13.68
CA ARG A 256 -7.34 2.55 -13.79
C ARG A 256 -7.76 3.24 -15.10
N ASN A 257 -7.98 2.49 -16.19
CA ASN A 257 -8.44 3.07 -17.45
C ASN A 257 -9.91 3.50 -17.41
N THR A 258 -10.70 3.05 -16.45
CA THR A 258 -12.11 3.48 -16.28
C THR A 258 -12.24 4.79 -15.50
N GLY A 259 -11.16 5.21 -14.82
CA GLY A 259 -11.15 6.34 -13.89
C GLY A 259 -11.77 6.02 -12.52
N ARG A 260 -12.14 4.76 -12.25
CA ARG A 260 -12.75 4.34 -10.98
C ARG A 260 -11.78 3.82 -9.94
N ALA A 261 -10.53 3.59 -10.33
CA ALA A 261 -9.45 3.20 -9.45
C ALA A 261 -8.60 4.42 -9.06
N VAL A 262 -8.07 4.39 -7.84
CA VAL A 262 -7.09 5.34 -7.31
C VAL A 262 -6.05 4.60 -6.50
N ASP A 263 -4.79 5.05 -6.62
CA ASP A 263 -3.69 4.60 -5.77
C ASP A 263 -3.34 5.73 -4.80
N VAL A 264 -3.52 5.48 -3.51
CA VAL A 264 -3.43 6.52 -2.48
C VAL A 264 -2.62 6.09 -1.27
N SER A 265 -2.02 7.10 -0.65
CA SER A 265 -1.33 7.06 0.63
C SER A 265 -1.79 8.24 1.50
N LEU A 266 -1.10 8.46 2.62
CA LEU A 266 -1.42 9.50 3.58
C LEU A 266 -0.31 10.54 3.65
N TYR A 267 -0.68 11.78 3.96
CA TYR A 267 0.23 12.77 4.52
C TYR A 267 -0.31 13.29 5.85
N ASP A 268 0.58 13.69 6.75
CA ASP A 268 0.20 14.23 8.05
C ASP A 268 -0.21 15.70 7.91
N LEU A 269 -1.41 16.06 8.36
CA LEU A 269 -1.96 17.42 8.17
C LEU A 269 -1.20 18.48 8.95
N LYS A 270 -0.60 18.11 10.09
CA LYS A 270 0.11 19.05 10.97
C LYS A 270 1.46 19.45 10.37
N THR A 271 2.18 18.48 9.81
CA THR A 271 3.53 18.66 9.29
C THR A 271 3.54 18.88 7.78
N GLY A 272 2.49 18.45 7.07
CA GLY A 272 2.45 18.41 5.62
C GLY A 272 3.33 17.32 5.01
N VAL A 273 3.93 16.42 5.80
CA VAL A 273 4.87 15.42 5.29
C VAL A 273 4.15 14.13 4.92
N ALA A 274 4.56 13.50 3.83
CA ALA A 274 4.07 12.17 3.46
C ALA A 274 4.35 11.16 4.58
N VAL A 275 3.37 10.31 4.86
CA VAL A 275 3.50 9.30 5.91
C VAL A 275 4.26 8.10 5.35
N ASN A 276 5.26 7.61 6.08
CA ASN A 276 5.92 6.35 5.73
C ASN A 276 4.98 5.19 6.04
N MET A 277 4.51 4.51 4.99
CA MET A 277 3.55 3.40 5.06
C MET A 277 4.27 2.04 5.09
N ILE A 278 3.53 0.95 4.91
CA ILE A 278 4.07 -0.42 4.99
C ILE A 278 5.11 -0.68 3.90
N SER A 279 4.92 -0.15 2.68
CA SER A 279 5.86 -0.15 1.56
C SER A 279 5.75 1.14 0.76
N ASP A 280 6.67 1.36 -0.17
CA ASP A 280 6.50 2.41 -1.18
C ASP A 280 5.62 1.93 -2.35
N PHE A 281 5.20 2.87 -3.20
CA PHE A 281 4.43 2.59 -4.41
C PHE A 281 5.17 1.64 -5.37
N ASP A 282 4.42 0.73 -6.02
CA ASP A 282 4.93 -0.33 -6.91
C ASP A 282 6.04 -1.21 -6.31
N GLU A 283 6.13 -1.28 -4.98
CA GLU A 283 7.10 -2.17 -4.35
C GLU A 283 6.75 -3.63 -4.62
N VAL A 284 7.62 -4.35 -5.33
CA VAL A 284 7.42 -5.76 -5.67
C VAL A 284 7.96 -6.64 -4.54
N SER A 285 7.26 -6.66 -3.40
CA SER A 285 7.61 -7.45 -2.23
C SER A 285 6.36 -7.94 -1.50
N VAL A 286 6.50 -8.81 -0.50
CA VAL A 286 5.36 -9.22 0.35
C VAL A 286 4.72 -8.03 1.10
N ARG A 287 5.42 -6.90 1.22
CA ARG A 287 4.90 -5.68 1.88
C ARG A 287 3.77 -5.00 1.09
N GLN A 288 3.64 -5.28 -0.21
CA GLN A 288 2.56 -4.72 -1.01
C GLN A 288 1.18 -5.25 -0.57
N TYR A 289 1.12 -6.47 -0.03
CA TYR A 289 -0.14 -7.12 0.31
C TYR A 289 -0.93 -6.37 1.39
N PRO A 290 -2.26 -6.20 1.21
CA PRO A 290 -3.12 -5.56 2.20
C PRO A 290 -3.05 -6.19 3.60
N GLY A 291 -2.84 -7.50 3.71
CA GLY A 291 -2.74 -8.21 4.98
C GLY A 291 -1.33 -8.26 5.58
N PHE A 292 -0.32 -7.64 4.95
CA PHE A 292 1.07 -7.80 5.35
C PHE A 292 1.30 -7.53 6.86
N THR A 293 1.86 -8.51 7.56
CA THR A 293 1.87 -8.53 9.02
C THR A 293 3.15 -7.92 9.63
N GLY A 294 4.14 -7.55 8.81
CA GLY A 294 5.41 -6.98 9.22
C GLY A 294 5.42 -5.46 9.50
N GLY A 295 6.62 -4.88 9.61
CA GLY A 295 6.82 -3.46 9.87
C GLY A 295 6.51 -3.01 11.31
N THR A 296 6.26 -1.73 11.50
CA THR A 296 5.84 -1.17 12.81
C THR A 296 4.33 -1.25 13.01
N GLU A 297 3.90 -1.28 14.27
CA GLU A 297 2.46 -1.20 14.61
C GLU A 297 1.80 0.01 13.98
N ARG A 298 2.51 1.15 14.01
CA ARG A 298 2.03 2.40 13.41
C ARG A 298 1.77 2.26 11.91
N GLN A 299 2.69 1.66 11.15
CA GLN A 299 2.50 1.48 9.71
C GLN A 299 1.28 0.59 9.42
N ARG A 300 1.11 -0.51 10.16
CA ARG A 300 -0.04 -1.42 10.00
C ARG A 300 -1.35 -0.70 10.34
N ASN A 301 -1.42 -0.03 11.48
CA ASN A 301 -2.61 0.72 11.90
C ASN A 301 -3.00 1.82 10.90
N LEU A 302 -2.03 2.50 10.30
CA LEU A 302 -2.29 3.54 9.29
C LEU A 302 -2.80 2.95 7.97
N ARG A 303 -2.21 1.84 7.51
CA ARG A 303 -2.71 1.10 6.33
C ARG A 303 -4.13 0.63 6.56
N ASP A 304 -4.40 0.01 7.71
CA ASP A 304 -5.71 -0.55 8.03
C ASP A 304 -6.76 0.55 8.21
N MET A 305 -6.37 1.70 8.80
CA MET A 305 -7.22 2.89 8.88
C MET A 305 -7.57 3.43 7.48
N LEU A 306 -6.58 3.56 6.59
CA LEU A 306 -6.81 4.00 5.20
C LEU A 306 -7.80 3.05 4.52
N ALA A 307 -7.55 1.74 4.57
CA ALA A 307 -8.40 0.74 3.96
C ALA A 307 -9.84 0.77 4.51
N ALA A 308 -10.00 0.89 5.83
CA ALA A 308 -11.31 1.00 6.47
C ALA A 308 -12.07 2.25 6.01
N VAL A 309 -11.43 3.42 5.98
CA VAL A 309 -12.06 4.67 5.54
C VAL A 309 -12.44 4.63 4.06
N MET A 310 -11.56 4.12 3.21
CA MET A 310 -11.84 3.95 1.78
C MET A 310 -13.04 3.00 1.59
N LYS A 311 -13.08 1.86 2.31
CA LYS A 311 -14.20 0.92 2.29
C LYS A 311 -15.52 1.54 2.72
N GLU A 312 -15.54 2.33 3.81
CA GLU A 312 -16.73 3.07 4.26
C GLU A 312 -17.25 4.04 3.20
N CYS A 313 -16.40 4.47 2.27
CA CYS A 313 -16.74 5.39 1.19
C CYS A 313 -17.09 4.68 -0.13
N GLY A 314 -17.21 3.34 -0.10
CA GLY A 314 -17.65 2.53 -1.24
C GLY A 314 -16.52 1.94 -2.09
N PHE A 315 -15.26 2.14 -1.69
CA PHE A 315 -14.13 1.54 -2.37
C PHE A 315 -13.95 0.06 -1.99
N ILE A 316 -13.43 -0.71 -2.94
CA ILE A 316 -12.97 -2.08 -2.76
C ILE A 316 -11.45 -2.03 -2.86
N GLN A 317 -10.76 -2.56 -1.86
CA GLN A 317 -9.29 -2.64 -1.87
C GLN A 317 -8.83 -3.75 -2.81
N GLY A 318 -7.76 -3.49 -3.57
CA GLY A 318 -7.06 -4.52 -4.33
C GLY A 318 -6.61 -5.67 -3.45
N LYS A 319 -6.50 -6.88 -4.00
CA LYS A 319 -6.05 -8.06 -3.24
C LYS A 319 -4.54 -8.10 -3.05
N GLU A 320 -3.79 -7.45 -3.93
CA GLU A 320 -2.34 -7.50 -3.95
C GLU A 320 -1.71 -6.20 -3.48
N GLU A 321 -2.34 -5.05 -3.70
CA GLU A 321 -1.74 -3.74 -3.45
C GLU A 321 -2.52 -3.01 -2.34
N TRP A 322 -1.87 -2.70 -1.21
CA TRP A 322 -2.53 -2.03 -0.08
C TRP A 322 -3.00 -0.61 -0.39
N TRP A 323 -2.34 0.06 -1.35
CA TRP A 323 -2.64 1.43 -1.78
C TRP A 323 -3.75 1.53 -2.82
N HIS A 324 -4.14 0.40 -3.44
CA HIS A 324 -5.03 0.37 -4.59
C HIS A 324 -6.50 0.21 -4.19
N PHE A 325 -7.35 1.12 -4.68
CA PHE A 325 -8.76 1.17 -4.34
C PHE A 325 -9.63 1.47 -5.56
N THR A 326 -10.65 0.65 -5.77
CA THR A 326 -11.58 0.78 -6.90
C THR A 326 -13.00 1.03 -6.41
N LEU A 327 -13.67 2.05 -6.93
CA LEU A 327 -15.05 2.36 -6.53
C LEU A 327 -16.02 1.35 -7.17
N GLY A 328 -16.55 0.44 -6.36
CA GLY A 328 -17.45 -0.62 -6.84
C GLY A 328 -16.81 -1.53 -7.92
N ASP A 329 -17.65 -2.21 -8.69
CA ASP A 329 -17.20 -3.02 -9.83
C ASP A 329 -17.03 -2.16 -11.11
N THR A 330 -16.05 -2.51 -11.93
CA THR A 330 -15.72 -1.84 -13.20
C THR A 330 -16.22 -2.56 -14.44
N VAL A 331 -16.81 -3.76 -14.32
CA VAL A 331 -17.28 -4.57 -15.48
C VAL A 331 -18.22 -3.80 -16.43
N ARG A 332 -19.04 -2.88 -15.91
CA ARG A 332 -19.99 -2.09 -16.72
C ARG A 332 -19.40 -0.80 -17.30
N TRP A 333 -18.15 -0.49 -17.01
CA TRP A 333 -17.51 0.76 -17.39
C TRP A 333 -16.57 0.56 -18.55
N GLN A 334 -16.61 1.48 -19.51
CA GLN A 334 -15.64 1.45 -20.60
C GLN A 334 -14.26 1.87 -20.09
N HIS A 335 -13.23 1.29 -20.68
CA HIS A 335 -11.88 1.80 -20.54
C HIS A 335 -11.74 3.04 -21.43
N LEU A 336 -10.97 4.01 -20.98
CA LEU A 336 -10.79 5.30 -21.64
C LEU A 336 -9.34 5.44 -22.13
N ASN A 337 -9.18 6.07 -23.28
CA ASN A 337 -7.89 6.41 -23.85
C ASN A 337 -7.76 7.92 -24.13
N ILE A 338 -8.15 8.75 -23.17
CA ILE A 338 -8.20 10.20 -23.28
C ILE A 338 -6.89 10.78 -22.69
N PRO A 339 -6.01 11.40 -23.49
CA PRO A 339 -4.83 12.07 -22.97
C PRO A 339 -5.20 13.18 -21.98
N TYR A 340 -4.37 13.39 -20.95
CA TYR A 340 -4.66 14.36 -19.87
C TYR A 340 -4.95 15.78 -20.39
N GLY A 341 -4.21 16.25 -21.39
CA GLY A 341 -4.41 17.57 -22.01
C GLY A 341 -5.76 17.74 -22.74
N GLN A 342 -6.52 16.66 -22.95
CA GLN A 342 -7.84 16.68 -23.60
C GLN A 342 -9.00 16.60 -22.60
N ILE A 343 -8.72 16.40 -21.30
CA ILE A 343 -9.74 16.33 -20.26
C ILE A 343 -10.10 17.76 -19.83
N LYS A 344 -11.36 18.15 -20.04
CA LYS A 344 -11.86 19.51 -19.77
C LYS A 344 -12.19 19.73 -18.30
#